data_AF-A0A837HCN3-F1
#
_entry.id   AF-A0A837HCN3-F1
#
_cell.length_a   1.000
_cell.length_b   1.000
_cell.length_c   1.000
_cell.angle_alpha   90.00
_cell.angle_beta   90.00
_cell.angle_gamma   90.00
#
_symmetry.space_group_name_H-M   'P 1'
#
loop_
_entity.id
_entity.type
_entity.pdbx_description
1 polymer ?
#
loop_
_entity_poly.entity_id
_entity_poly.type
_entity_poly.pdbx_seq_one_letter_code
_entity_poly.pdbx_strand_id
1 'polypeptide(L)'
;MDDLNKEQQEAVTYTNGPLLVLAGAGSGKTKVLTQRVAHFIKSGSVEAENCLVLTFTNKAANEMKQRIGNSNIGFAGTFHGFCVRVLRIDGQKTGIDKNFLIYDENDQKDLIKDIILEIGIKDTIKP
;
A
#
# COMPACT_ATOMS: atom_id res chain seq x y z
N MET A 1 3.51 -20.47 14.76
CA MET A 1 4.94 -20.10 14.84
C MET A 1 5.84 -21.21 14.32
N ASP A 2 5.33 -22.44 14.21
CA ASP A 2 6.13 -23.65 13.95
C ASP A 2 6.69 -23.76 12.52
N ASP A 3 6.25 -22.90 11.61
CA ASP A 3 6.67 -22.86 10.20
C ASP A 3 7.58 -21.63 9.91
N LEU A 4 8.23 -21.08 10.93
CA LEU A 4 9.20 -19.99 10.79
C LEU A 4 10.57 -20.46 11.30
N ASN A 5 11.65 -20.11 10.59
CA ASN A 5 13.00 -20.31 11.12
C ASN A 5 13.30 -19.31 12.25
N LYS A 6 14.45 -19.46 12.90
CA LYS A 6 14.82 -18.64 14.07
C LYS A 6 14.84 -17.14 13.74
N GLU A 7 15.45 -16.75 12.63
CA GLU A 7 15.57 -15.35 12.22
C GLU A 7 14.21 -14.74 11.87
N GLN A 8 13.32 -15.52 11.24
CA GLN A 8 11.95 -15.10 10.95
C GLN A 8 11.12 -14.96 12.23
N GLN A 9 11.29 -15.87 13.21
CA GLN A 9 10.63 -15.77 14.51
C GLN A 9 11.08 -14.51 15.25
N GLU A 10 12.39 -14.24 15.29
CA GLU A 10 12.94 -13.01 15.87
C GLU A 10 12.35 -11.76 15.20
N ALA A 11 12.27 -11.74 13.86
CA ALA A 11 11.65 -10.64 13.13
C ALA A 11 10.14 -10.50 13.41
N VAL A 12 9.43 -11.60 13.65
CA VAL A 12 7.99 -11.59 13.97
C VAL A 12 7.72 -11.08 15.39
N THR A 13 8.58 -11.40 16.36
CA THR A 13 8.36 -11.09 17.79
C THR A 13 9.06 -9.82 18.27
N TYR A 14 9.96 -9.24 17.48
CA TYR A 14 10.69 -8.02 17.85
C TYR A 14 9.78 -6.85 18.23
N THR A 15 9.97 -6.22 19.39
CA THR A 15 9.12 -5.10 19.87
C THR A 15 9.88 -3.80 20.15
N ASN A 16 11.20 -3.77 19.99
CA ASN A 16 12.07 -2.68 20.45
C ASN A 16 12.16 -1.47 19.49
N GLY A 17 11.07 -1.17 18.77
CA GLY A 17 10.98 0.00 17.87
C GLY A 17 11.11 -0.34 16.38
N PRO A 18 11.77 0.53 15.57
CA PRO A 18 11.92 0.33 14.13
C PRO A 18 12.71 -0.95 13.80
N LEU A 19 12.25 -1.68 12.78
CA LEU A 19 12.89 -2.93 12.34
C LEU A 19 13.07 -2.93 10.83
N LEU A 20 14.29 -3.16 10.36
CA LEU A 20 14.62 -3.43 8.96
C LEU A 20 14.91 -4.93 8.79
N VAL A 21 14.11 -5.61 7.96
CA VAL A 21 14.32 -7.02 7.63
C VAL A 21 14.94 -7.13 6.25
N LEU A 22 16.24 -7.44 6.20
CA LEU A 22 16.97 -7.72 4.97
C LEU A 22 16.78 -9.19 4.58
N ALA A 23 16.37 -9.45 3.34
CA ALA A 23 16.02 -10.79 2.93
C ALA A 23 16.13 -11.01 1.42
N GLY A 24 16.75 -12.14 1.04
CA GLY A 24 16.91 -12.56 -0.36
C GLY A 24 15.60 -12.98 -1.03
N ALA A 25 15.65 -13.23 -2.34
CA ALA A 25 14.51 -13.81 -3.05
C ALA A 25 14.10 -15.15 -2.41
N GLY A 26 12.79 -15.42 -2.33
CA GLY A 26 12.26 -16.67 -1.77
C GLY A 26 12.37 -16.85 -0.24
N SER A 27 13.01 -15.94 0.49
CA SER A 27 13.26 -16.11 1.95
C SER A 27 12.05 -15.86 2.86
N GLY A 28 10.85 -15.72 2.29
CA GLY A 28 9.61 -15.58 3.08
C GLY A 28 9.31 -14.17 3.62
N LYS A 29 9.87 -13.09 3.06
CA LYS A 29 9.61 -11.68 3.49
C LYS A 29 8.14 -11.37 3.77
N THR A 30 7.27 -11.68 2.80
CA THR A 30 5.83 -11.45 2.92
C THR A 30 5.21 -12.30 4.04
N LYS A 31 5.68 -13.55 4.20
CA LYS A 31 5.24 -14.44 5.29
C LYS A 31 5.59 -13.83 6.64
N VAL A 32 6.83 -13.40 6.84
CA VAL A 32 7.29 -12.72 8.07
C VAL A 32 6.42 -11.50 8.36
N LEU A 33 6.22 -10.62 7.38
CA LEU A 33 5.43 -9.40 7.57
C LEU A 33 3.98 -9.70 7.98
N THR A 34 3.31 -10.62 7.29
CA THR A 34 1.92 -10.98 7.61
C THR A 34 1.78 -11.69 8.95
N GLN A 35 2.72 -12.58 9.29
CA GLN A 35 2.75 -13.27 10.59
C GLN A 35 3.04 -12.31 11.73
N ARG A 36 3.90 -11.30 11.53
CA ARG A 36 4.18 -10.23 12.51
C ARG A 36 2.91 -9.45 12.86
N VAL A 37 2.17 -9.00 11.86
CA VAL A 37 0.91 -8.27 12.07
C VAL A 37 -0.11 -9.16 12.80
N ALA A 38 -0.32 -10.40 12.31
CA ALA A 38 -1.24 -11.34 12.95
C ALA A 38 -0.83 -11.69 14.39
N HIS A 39 0.47 -11.80 14.67
CA HIS A 39 1.00 -12.07 16.00
C HIS A 39 0.67 -10.94 16.97
N PHE A 40 0.92 -9.68 16.61
CA PHE A 40 0.63 -8.55 17.50
C PHE A 40 -0.86 -8.39 17.76
N ILE A 41 -1.70 -8.57 16.73
CA ILE A 41 -3.16 -8.56 16.91
C ILE A 41 -3.60 -9.69 17.85
N LYS A 42 -3.15 -10.93 17.60
CA LYS A 42 -3.52 -12.09 18.41
C LYS A 42 -3.05 -11.98 19.86
N SER A 43 -1.90 -11.36 20.08
CA SER A 43 -1.35 -11.13 21.43
C SER A 43 -2.07 -10.02 22.22
N GLY A 44 -2.91 -9.22 21.56
CA GLY A 44 -3.51 -8.02 22.17
C GLY A 44 -2.55 -6.83 22.31
N SER A 45 -1.37 -6.89 21.69
CA SER A 45 -0.39 -5.81 21.74
C SER A 45 -0.77 -4.63 20.83
N VAL A 46 -1.56 -4.89 19.78
CA VAL A 46 -2.00 -3.89 18.80
C VAL A 46 -3.43 -4.20 18.37
N GLU A 47 -4.33 -3.22 18.43
CA GLU A 47 -5.66 -3.31 17.84
C GLU A 47 -5.57 -3.36 16.31
N ALA A 48 -6.35 -4.25 15.67
CA ALA A 48 -6.26 -4.46 14.22
C ALA A 48 -6.53 -3.18 13.42
N GLU A 49 -7.43 -2.32 13.89
CA GLU A 49 -7.77 -1.03 13.27
C GLU A 49 -6.60 -0.04 13.24
N ASN A 50 -5.61 -0.21 14.12
CA ASN A 50 -4.42 0.63 14.20
C ASN A 50 -3.27 0.14 13.30
N CYS A 51 -3.48 -0.93 12.52
CA CYS A 51 -2.47 -1.47 11.61
C CYS A 51 -2.55 -0.87 10.21
N LEU A 52 -1.40 -0.45 9.68
CA LEU A 52 -1.18 -0.03 8.30
C LEU A 52 -0.19 -0.99 7.62
N VAL A 53 -0.63 -1.64 6.54
CA VAL A 53 0.18 -2.58 5.75
C VAL A 53 0.20 -2.14 4.29
N LEU A 54 1.38 -1.86 3.77
CA LEU A 54 1.57 -1.29 2.43
C LEU A 54 2.38 -2.19 1.50
N THR A 55 2.07 -2.12 0.21
CA THR A 55 2.80 -2.82 -0.86
C THR A 55 2.69 -2.11 -2.20
N PHE A 56 3.36 -2.63 -3.21
CA PHE A 56 3.36 -2.05 -4.56
C PHE A 56 2.27 -2.60 -5.48
N THR A 57 1.80 -3.84 -5.28
CA THR A 57 0.85 -4.47 -6.19
C THR A 57 -0.45 -4.87 -5.51
N ASN A 58 -1.56 -4.79 -6.24
CA ASN A 58 -2.87 -5.22 -5.76
C ASN A 58 -2.90 -6.72 -5.42
N LYS A 59 -2.17 -7.54 -6.21
CA LYS A 59 -2.01 -8.97 -5.94
C LYS A 59 -1.38 -9.22 -4.57
N ALA A 60 -0.25 -8.57 -4.29
CA ALA A 60 0.41 -8.71 -2.99
C ALA A 60 -0.46 -8.18 -1.83
N ALA A 61 -1.24 -7.12 -2.06
CA ALA A 61 -2.16 -6.59 -1.06
C ALA A 61 -3.24 -7.61 -0.69
N ASN A 62 -3.84 -8.25 -1.69
CA ASN A 62 -4.87 -9.28 -1.48
C ASN A 62 -4.29 -10.51 -0.77
N GLU A 63 -3.11 -10.97 -1.18
CA GLU A 63 -2.41 -12.07 -0.51
C GLU A 63 -2.10 -11.74 0.96
N MET A 64 -1.68 -10.50 1.25
CA MET A 64 -1.41 -10.06 2.63
C MET A 64 -2.66 -10.03 3.49
N LYS A 65 -3.79 -9.49 2.97
CA LYS A 65 -5.08 -9.51 3.67
C LYS A 65 -5.50 -10.92 4.04
N GLN A 66 -5.44 -11.84 3.07
CA GLN A 66 -5.81 -13.24 3.29
C GLN A 66 -4.94 -13.90 4.36
N ARG A 67 -3.62 -13.64 4.34
CA ARG A 67 -2.67 -14.21 5.31
C ARG A 67 -2.82 -13.63 6.72
N ILE A 68 -3.16 -12.34 6.84
CA ILE A 68 -3.42 -11.72 8.14
C ILE A 68 -4.74 -12.24 8.73
N GLY A 69 -5.74 -12.49 7.88
CA GLY A 69 -6.98 -13.17 8.27
C GLY A 69 -7.87 -12.39 9.22
N ASN A 70 -7.73 -11.05 9.27
CA ASN A 70 -8.54 -10.18 10.13
C ASN A 70 -9.24 -9.10 9.30
N SER A 71 -10.58 -9.09 9.35
CA SER A 71 -11.43 -8.13 8.61
C SER A 71 -11.37 -6.71 9.14
N ASN A 72 -10.99 -6.53 10.41
CA ASN A 72 -10.98 -5.24 11.09
C ASN A 72 -9.64 -4.50 10.95
N ILE A 73 -8.76 -4.96 10.05
CA ILE A 73 -7.49 -4.29 9.81
C ILE A 73 -7.71 -2.86 9.31
N GLY A 74 -7.00 -1.90 9.91
CA GLY A 74 -7.14 -0.48 9.57
C GLY A 74 -6.96 -0.23 8.07
N PHE A 75 -5.81 -0.65 7.56
CA PHE A 75 -5.55 -0.69 6.12
C PHE A 75 -4.52 -1.76 5.75
N ALA A 76 -4.84 -2.54 4.71
CA ALA A 76 -3.88 -3.34 3.96
C ALA A 76 -4.09 -3.08 2.47
N GLY A 77 -3.07 -2.65 1.75
CA GLY A 77 -3.27 -2.19 0.38
C GLY A 77 -2.01 -1.68 -0.29
N THR A 78 -2.18 -1.07 -1.45
CA THR A 78 -1.07 -0.41 -2.14
C THR A 78 -0.82 0.98 -1.58
N PHE A 79 0.37 1.53 -1.82
CA PHE A 79 0.65 2.95 -1.55
C PHE A 79 -0.38 3.88 -2.19
N HIS A 80 -0.66 3.70 -3.48
CA HIS A 80 -1.67 4.49 -4.19
C HIS A 80 -3.07 4.35 -3.55
N GLY A 81 -3.49 3.14 -3.21
CA GLY A 81 -4.78 2.91 -2.54
C GLY A 81 -4.87 3.60 -1.18
N PHE A 82 -3.77 3.64 -0.44
CA PHE A 82 -3.70 4.35 0.84
C PHE A 82 -3.80 5.87 0.64
N CYS A 83 -3.01 6.43 -0.27
CA CYS A 83 -3.04 7.86 -0.58
C CYS A 83 -4.43 8.30 -1.06
N VAL A 84 -5.08 7.51 -1.92
CA VAL A 84 -6.47 7.77 -2.34
C VAL A 84 -7.39 7.78 -1.12
N ARG A 85 -7.33 6.77 -0.23
CA ARG A 85 -8.16 6.75 0.98
C ARG A 85 -7.96 8.00 1.83
N VAL A 86 -6.70 8.42 2.06
CA VAL A 86 -6.38 9.64 2.83
C VAL A 86 -6.99 10.88 2.17
N LEU A 87 -6.79 11.05 0.86
CA LEU A 87 -7.34 12.20 0.12
C LEU A 87 -8.87 12.21 0.09
N ARG A 88 -9.52 11.05 0.02
CA ARG A 88 -10.98 10.95 0.09
C ARG A 88 -11.55 11.34 1.46
N ILE A 89 -10.80 11.13 2.54
CA ILE A 89 -11.22 11.45 3.91
C ILE A 89 -10.93 12.92 4.24
N ASP A 90 -9.70 13.39 3.98
CA ASP A 90 -9.21 14.68 4.48
C ASP A 90 -8.74 15.67 3.38
N GLY A 91 -8.71 15.26 2.11
CA GLY A 91 -8.14 16.05 1.01
C GLY A 91 -8.84 17.38 0.74
N GLN A 92 -10.10 17.53 1.15
CA GLN A 92 -10.84 18.80 1.00
C GLN A 92 -10.15 19.96 1.73
N LYS A 93 -9.41 19.69 2.81
CA LYS A 93 -8.64 20.70 3.56
C LYS A 93 -7.51 21.32 2.73
N THR A 94 -7.10 20.65 1.65
CA THR A 94 -6.06 21.12 0.72
C THR A 94 -6.63 21.55 -0.63
N GLY A 95 -7.96 21.72 -0.75
CA GLY A 95 -8.63 22.08 -2.00
C GLY A 95 -8.87 20.93 -2.98
N ILE A 96 -8.60 19.68 -2.57
CA ILE A 96 -8.87 18.50 -3.41
C ILE A 96 -10.28 18.00 -3.10
N ASP A 97 -11.17 18.00 -4.09
CA ASP A 97 -12.53 17.49 -3.90
C ASP A 97 -12.52 15.99 -3.59
N LYS A 98 -13.34 15.54 -2.64
CA LYS A 98 -13.42 14.13 -2.26
C LYS A 98 -13.90 13.20 -3.37
N ASN A 99 -14.43 13.73 -4.49
CA ASN A 99 -14.83 13.00 -5.69
C ASN A 99 -13.89 13.24 -6.89
N PHE A 100 -12.64 13.70 -6.65
CA PHE A 100 -11.59 13.79 -7.66
C PHE A 100 -11.50 12.56 -8.57
N LEU A 101 -11.21 12.77 -9.85
CA LEU A 101 -10.98 11.69 -10.80
C LEU A 101 -9.51 11.23 -10.75
N ILE A 102 -9.28 9.95 -10.98
CA ILE A 102 -7.93 9.40 -11.13
C ILE A 102 -7.75 9.16 -12.61
N TYR A 103 -6.90 9.96 -13.25
CA TYR A 103 -6.59 9.82 -14.66
C TYR A 103 -5.65 8.65 -14.89
N ASP A 104 -6.02 7.78 -15.82
CA ASP A 104 -5.13 6.76 -16.35
C ASP A 104 -4.15 7.34 -17.37
N GLU A 105 -3.31 6.48 -17.97
CA GLU A 105 -2.31 6.92 -18.94
C GLU A 105 -2.91 7.51 -20.21
N ASN A 106 -4.11 7.07 -20.61
CA ASN A 106 -4.78 7.59 -21.81
C ASN A 106 -5.41 8.95 -21.51
N ASP A 107 -6.09 9.07 -20.36
CA ASP A 107 -6.65 10.35 -19.89
C ASP A 107 -5.54 11.42 -19.83
N GLN A 108 -4.36 11.06 -19.33
CA GLN A 108 -3.19 11.95 -19.29
C GLN A 108 -2.70 12.35 -20.68
N LYS A 109 -2.61 11.39 -21.62
CA LYS A 109 -2.18 11.67 -23.00
C LYS A 109 -3.16 12.56 -23.74
N ASP A 110 -4.46 12.33 -23.57
CA ASP A 110 -5.49 13.12 -24.22
C ASP A 110 -5.52 14.54 -23.65
N LEU A 111 -5.39 14.71 -22.33
CA LEU A 111 -5.22 16.03 -21.71
C LEU A 111 -4.01 16.79 -22.27
N ILE A 112 -2.87 16.11 -22.44
CA ILE A 112 -1.66 16.74 -23.01
C ILE A 112 -1.90 17.18 -24.46
N LYS A 113 -2.57 16.36 -25.28
CA LYS A 113 -2.91 16.75 -26.66
C LYS A 113 -3.81 17.98 -26.71
N ASP A 114 -4.84 18.01 -25.86
CA ASP A 114 -5.76 19.15 -25.78
C ASP A 114 -5.01 20.44 -25.43
N ILE A 115 -4.09 20.38 -24.46
CA ILE A 115 -3.23 21.50 -24.08
C ILE A 115 -2.33 21.94 -25.25
N ILE A 116 -1.69 21.00 -25.96
CA ILE A 116 -0.81 21.29 -27.12
C ILE A 116 -1.57 22.03 -28.23
N LEU A 117 -2.80 21.59 -28.51
CA LEU A 117 -3.67 22.23 -29.50
C LEU A 117 -4.08 23.64 -29.06
N GLU A 118 -4.44 23.83 -27.79
CA GLU A 118 -4.85 25.11 -27.23
C GLU A 118 -3.74 26.17 -27.32
N ILE A 119 -2.49 25.78 -27.08
CA ILE A 119 -1.32 26.69 -27.17
C ILE A 119 -0.79 26.88 -28.59
N GLY A 120 -1.41 26.27 -29.61
CA GLY A 120 -1.08 26.46 -31.02
C GLY A 120 0.19 25.77 -31.50
N ILE A 121 0.67 24.75 -30.77
CA ILE A 121 1.79 23.92 -31.23
C ILE A 121 1.23 22.88 -32.21
N LYS A 122 1.83 22.78 -33.41
CA LYS A 122 1.40 21.81 -34.43
C LYS A 122 1.50 20.37 -33.90
N ASP A 123 0.45 19.58 -34.17
CA ASP A 123 0.20 18.17 -33.81
C ASP A 123 1.22 17.14 -34.38
N THR A 124 2.42 17.61 -34.71
CA THR A 124 3.59 16.80 -35.12
C THR A 124 4.39 16.27 -33.94
N ILE A 125 4.10 16.70 -32.71
CA ILE A 125 4.75 16.20 -31.50
C ILE A 125 3.96 14.98 -31.01
N LYS A 126 4.50 13.79 -31.25
CA LYS A 126 3.99 12.58 -30.60
C LYS A 126 4.47 12.58 -29.14
N PRO A 127 3.57 12.52 -28.15
CA PRO A 127 3.94 12.34 -26.75
C PRO A 127 4.59 10.98 -26.51
#